data_AF-A0A838U0U2-F1
#
_entry.id   AF-A0A838U0U2-F1
#
_cell.length_a   1.000
_cell.length_b   1.000
_cell.length_c   1.000
_cell.angle_alpha   90.00
_cell.angle_beta   90.00
_cell.angle_gamma   90.00
#
_symmetry.space_group_name_H-M   'P 1'
#
loop_
_entity.id
_entity.type
_entity.pdbx_description
1 polymer ?
#
loop_
_entity_poly.entity_id
_entity_poly.type
_entity_poly.pdbx_seq_one_letter_code
_entity_poly.pdbx_strand_id
1 'polypeptide(L)'
;MNGLLNDVISTIVLSSKPCSKFLENDGIASSFFLLRNYDNKKLISFKDVKTLRKNIPSSGLAITLVKNLDEYHFIICNYVPTLKDNNFFKIKFQKIRILIFLFFNTLSKILLDVTIDQDALNNWIKESNSLLMETSELILNFRESLNNNDLKNLNEDLNQIGKLKKDYFSYFKMDEEKIDRSLYSIYGIEV
;
A
#
# COMPACT_ATOMS: atom_id res chain seq x y z
N MET A 1 10.77 11.32 -13.34
CA MET A 1 10.70 10.55 -12.09
C MET A 1 10.20 11.38 -10.91
N ASN A 2 10.68 12.61 -10.68
CA ASN A 2 10.22 13.45 -9.56
C ASN A 2 8.72 13.83 -9.60
N GLY A 3 8.13 14.01 -10.80
CA GLY A 3 6.69 14.30 -10.94
C GLY A 3 5.80 13.18 -10.40
N LEU A 4 6.07 11.92 -10.77
CA LEU A 4 5.30 10.76 -10.32
C LEU A 4 5.32 10.59 -8.80
N LEU A 5 6.48 10.83 -8.16
CA LEU A 5 6.59 10.75 -6.70
C LEU A 5 5.74 11.83 -6.02
N ASN A 6 5.85 13.07 -6.48
CA ASN A 6 5.08 14.19 -5.93
C ASN A 6 3.57 13.97 -6.10
N ASP A 7 3.14 13.46 -7.25
CA ASP A 7 1.73 13.16 -7.51
C ASP A 7 1.20 12.07 -6.56
N VAL A 8 1.98 11.00 -6.35
CA VAL A 8 1.61 9.91 -5.43
C VAL A 8 1.54 10.42 -3.99
N ILE A 9 2.55 11.18 -3.54
CA ILE A 9 2.56 11.75 -2.19
C ILE A 9 1.38 12.71 -2.00
N SER A 10 1.11 13.59 -2.96
CA SER A 10 -0.03 14.50 -2.90
C SER A 10 -1.36 13.75 -2.81
N THR A 11 -1.49 12.65 -3.55
CA THR A 11 -2.72 11.85 -3.61
C THR A 11 -2.96 11.04 -2.34
N ILE A 12 -1.89 10.49 -1.74
CA ILE A 12 -2.00 9.52 -0.63
C ILE A 12 -1.81 10.18 0.73
N VAL A 13 -0.80 11.05 0.85
CA VAL A 13 -0.36 11.61 2.12
C VAL A 13 -1.08 12.93 2.43
N LEU A 14 -1.16 13.82 1.43
CA LEU A 14 -1.70 15.18 1.61
C LEU A 14 -3.20 15.30 1.32
N SER A 15 -3.85 14.20 0.91
CA SER A 15 -5.28 14.19 0.63
C SER A 15 -6.11 14.40 1.89
N SER A 16 -7.08 15.30 1.82
CA SER A 16 -8.08 15.54 2.87
C SER A 16 -9.29 14.60 2.78
N LYS A 17 -9.29 13.66 1.82
CA LYS A 17 -10.41 12.72 1.65
C LYS A 17 -10.49 11.76 2.86
N PRO A 18 -11.71 11.39 3.29
CA PRO A 18 -11.88 10.40 4.34
C PRO A 18 -11.29 9.05 3.91
N CYS A 19 -10.86 8.26 4.89
CA CYS A 19 -10.37 6.92 4.64
C CYS A 19 -11.47 6.05 4.03
N SER A 20 -11.18 5.49 2.86
CA SER A 20 -12.08 4.60 2.13
C SER A 20 -11.30 3.41 1.59
N LYS A 21 -12.01 2.31 1.39
CA LYS A 21 -11.50 1.15 0.66
C LYS A 21 -11.40 1.47 -0.83
N PHE A 22 -10.37 0.94 -1.48
CA PHE A 22 -10.25 0.92 -2.93
C PHE A 22 -11.11 -0.18 -3.56
N LEU A 23 -11.28 -1.29 -2.85
CA LEU A 23 -12.06 -2.43 -3.32
C LEU A 23 -13.55 -2.19 -3.08
N GLU A 24 -14.29 -1.94 -4.17
CA GLU A 24 -15.75 -1.76 -4.11
C GLU A 24 -16.46 -3.12 -4.14
N ASN A 25 -15.97 -4.06 -4.95
CA ASN A 25 -16.50 -5.42 -5.04
C ASN A 25 -15.36 -6.46 -5.12
N ASP A 26 -15.42 -7.51 -4.30
CA ASP A 26 -14.37 -8.53 -4.19
C ASP A 26 -14.59 -9.76 -5.11
N GLY A 27 -15.72 -9.82 -5.81
CA GLY A 27 -16.07 -10.90 -6.72
C GLY A 27 -16.37 -12.24 -6.05
N ILE A 28 -16.53 -12.30 -4.72
CA ILE A 28 -16.89 -13.54 -4.03
C ILE A 28 -18.40 -13.79 -4.15
N ALA A 29 -19.22 -12.82 -3.76
CA ALA A 29 -20.68 -12.97 -3.76
C ALA A 29 -21.31 -12.75 -5.15
N SER A 30 -20.77 -11.85 -5.96
CA SER A 30 -21.38 -11.38 -7.22
C SER A 30 -20.64 -11.80 -8.49
N SER A 31 -19.52 -12.52 -8.38
CA SER A 31 -18.52 -12.75 -9.47
C SER A 31 -17.92 -11.47 -10.07
N PHE A 32 -18.38 -10.29 -9.66
CA PHE A 32 -17.91 -8.98 -10.11
C PHE A 32 -16.82 -8.45 -9.20
N PHE A 33 -15.65 -8.17 -9.76
CA PHE A 33 -14.54 -7.53 -9.05
C PHE A 33 -14.37 -6.10 -9.56
N LEU A 34 -14.30 -5.14 -8.63
CA LEU A 34 -14.13 -3.73 -8.94
C LEU A 34 -13.18 -3.07 -7.95
N LEU A 35 -12.06 -2.58 -8.47
CA LEU A 35 -11.07 -1.80 -7.74
C LEU A 35 -11.04 -0.38 -8.31
N ARG A 36 -11.04 0.62 -7.43
CA ARG A 36 -10.94 2.03 -7.79
C ARG A 36 -9.70 2.66 -7.20
N ASN A 37 -9.30 3.81 -7.72
CA ASN A 37 -8.25 4.64 -7.14
C ASN A 37 -8.85 5.63 -6.11
N TYR A 38 -7.98 6.46 -5.52
CA TYR A 38 -8.35 7.49 -4.56
C TYR A 38 -9.31 8.57 -5.10
N ASP A 39 -9.42 8.71 -6.42
CA ASP A 39 -10.36 9.61 -7.11
C ASP A 39 -11.65 8.93 -7.53
N ASN A 40 -11.92 7.73 -7.01
CA ASN A 40 -13.06 6.90 -7.39
C ASN A 40 -13.06 6.53 -8.90
N LYS A 41 -11.93 6.69 -9.59
CA LYS A 41 -11.76 6.23 -10.97
C LYS A 41 -11.50 4.74 -10.96
N LYS A 42 -12.11 4.03 -11.89
CA LYS A 42 -11.96 2.59 -12.08
C LYS A 42 -10.51 2.24 -12.43
N LEU A 43 -9.84 1.44 -11.60
CA LEU A 43 -8.55 0.82 -11.90
C LEU A 43 -8.78 -0.50 -12.61
N ILE A 44 -9.48 -1.44 -11.97
CA ILE A 44 -9.68 -2.79 -12.46
C ILE A 44 -11.15 -3.14 -12.36
N SER A 45 -11.69 -3.82 -13.37
CA SER A 45 -13.07 -4.29 -13.35
C SER A 45 -13.20 -5.58 -14.14
N PHE A 46 -13.62 -6.65 -13.47
CA PHE A 46 -13.91 -7.94 -14.08
C PHE A 46 -15.34 -8.34 -13.77
N LYS A 47 -16.16 -8.56 -14.82
CA LYS A 47 -17.55 -9.02 -14.68
C LYS A 47 -17.66 -10.48 -14.27
N ASP A 48 -16.65 -11.28 -14.60
CA ASP A 48 -16.61 -12.70 -14.28
C ASP A 48 -15.20 -13.10 -13.79
N VAL A 49 -15.03 -13.00 -12.48
CA VAL A 49 -13.81 -13.41 -11.79
C VAL A 49 -13.58 -14.92 -11.87
N LYS A 50 -14.63 -15.73 -12.00
CA LYS A 50 -14.48 -17.19 -12.09
C LYS A 50 -13.82 -17.56 -13.41
N THR A 51 -14.24 -16.93 -14.50
CA THR A 51 -13.59 -17.09 -15.81
C THR A 51 -12.15 -16.56 -15.80
N LEU A 52 -11.90 -15.40 -15.16
CA LEU A 52 -10.53 -14.89 -15.02
C LEU A 52 -9.62 -15.89 -14.29
N ARG A 53 -10.08 -16.45 -13.16
CA ARG A 53 -9.33 -17.45 -12.38
C ARG A 53 -9.10 -18.75 -13.15
N LYS A 54 -10.06 -19.17 -13.97
CA LYS A 54 -9.93 -20.37 -14.81
C LYS A 54 -8.85 -20.18 -15.87
N ASN A 55 -8.82 -19.00 -16.50
CA ASN A 55 -7.87 -18.71 -17.58
C ASN A 55 -6.48 -18.32 -17.05
N ILE A 56 -6.44 -17.70 -15.87
CA ILE A 56 -5.23 -17.20 -15.24
C ILE A 56 -5.27 -17.57 -13.76
N PRO A 57 -4.85 -18.79 -13.38
CA PRO A 57 -4.94 -19.27 -12.00
C PRO A 57 -4.31 -18.32 -10.97
N SER A 58 -3.15 -17.72 -11.29
CA SER A 58 -2.46 -16.76 -10.43
C SER A 58 -3.30 -15.51 -10.10
N SER A 59 -4.29 -15.15 -10.93
CA SER A 59 -5.19 -14.01 -10.66
C SER A 59 -6.03 -14.22 -9.41
N GLY A 60 -6.34 -15.47 -9.03
CA GLY A 60 -7.09 -15.78 -7.81
C GLY A 60 -6.31 -15.35 -6.56
N LEU A 61 -5.01 -15.64 -6.54
CA LEU A 61 -4.12 -15.21 -5.46
C LEU A 61 -3.92 -13.69 -5.48
N ALA A 62 -3.76 -13.09 -6.67
CA ALA A 62 -3.65 -11.63 -6.78
C ALA A 62 -4.89 -10.90 -6.24
N ILE A 63 -6.09 -11.38 -6.53
CA ILE A 63 -7.35 -10.81 -6.00
C ILE A 63 -7.40 -10.91 -4.46
N THR A 64 -7.00 -12.06 -3.89
CA THR A 64 -6.92 -12.23 -2.44
C THR A 64 -5.94 -11.26 -1.81
N LEU A 65 -4.77 -11.06 -2.43
CA LEU A 65 -3.77 -10.09 -1.97
C LEU A 65 -4.30 -8.66 -2.04
N VAL A 66 -5.00 -8.28 -3.11
CA VAL A 66 -5.66 -6.96 -3.20
C VAL A 66 -6.63 -6.76 -2.05
N LYS A 67 -7.49 -7.73 -1.77
CA LYS A 67 -8.45 -7.64 -0.66
C LYS A 67 -7.76 -7.42 0.69
N ASN A 68 -6.71 -8.18 0.98
CA ASN A 68 -6.03 -8.07 2.26
C ASN A 68 -5.22 -6.76 2.37
N LEU A 69 -4.53 -6.35 1.31
CA LEU A 69 -3.82 -5.07 1.28
C LEU A 69 -4.79 -3.89 1.41
N ASP A 70 -5.96 -3.95 0.77
CA ASP A 70 -6.96 -2.89 0.88
C ASP A 70 -7.54 -2.78 2.30
N GLU A 71 -7.79 -3.92 2.96
CA GLU A 71 -8.18 -3.95 4.37
C GLU A 71 -7.14 -3.28 5.27
N TYR A 72 -5.85 -3.65 5.09
CA TYR A 72 -4.78 -3.04 5.86
C TYR A 72 -4.56 -1.57 5.54
N HIS A 73 -4.69 -1.17 4.27
CA HIS A 73 -4.67 0.25 3.91
C HIS A 73 -5.77 1.00 4.65
N PHE A 74 -6.99 0.48 4.66
CA PHE A 74 -8.12 1.10 5.35
C PHE A 74 -7.85 1.24 6.86
N ILE A 75 -7.36 0.19 7.51
CA ILE A 75 -6.98 0.22 8.93
C ILE A 75 -5.89 1.27 9.17
N ILE A 76 -4.81 1.25 8.39
CA ILE A 76 -3.68 2.16 8.54
C ILE A 76 -4.11 3.62 8.33
N CYS A 77 -4.93 3.87 7.30
CA CYS A 77 -5.43 5.21 7.01
C CYS A 77 -6.15 5.81 8.23
N ASN A 78 -6.91 5.01 8.98
CA ASN A 78 -7.57 5.46 10.20
C ASN A 78 -6.60 5.65 11.39
N TYR A 79 -5.46 4.96 11.41
CA TYR A 79 -4.44 5.15 12.46
C TYR A 79 -3.55 6.37 12.22
N VAL A 80 -3.16 6.67 10.99
CA VAL A 80 -2.28 7.81 10.67
C VAL A 80 -2.69 9.13 11.34
N PRO A 81 -3.96 9.60 11.30
CA PRO A 81 -4.32 10.89 11.89
C PRO A 81 -4.27 10.92 13.42
N THR A 82 -4.26 9.77 14.09
CA THR A 82 -4.19 9.71 15.57
C THR A 82 -2.76 9.77 16.09
N LEU A 83 -1.76 9.66 15.20
CA LEU A 83 -0.35 9.65 15.54
C LEU A 83 0.27 11.04 15.41
N LYS A 84 1.19 11.35 16.34
CA LYS A 84 2.04 12.53 16.25
C LYS A 84 2.89 12.48 14.98
N ASP A 85 3.19 13.64 14.41
CA ASP A 85 3.97 13.77 13.17
C ASP A 85 5.35 13.13 13.29
N ASN A 86 5.96 13.22 14.47
CA ASN A 86 7.25 12.61 14.77
C ASN A 86 7.17 11.14 15.26
N ASN A 87 6.03 10.47 15.12
CA ASN A 87 5.88 9.07 15.52
C ASN A 87 6.37 8.13 14.42
N PHE A 88 7.15 7.11 14.79
CA PHE A 88 7.73 6.20 13.79
C PHE A 88 6.70 5.37 13.03
N PHE A 89 5.64 4.91 13.71
CA PHE A 89 4.59 4.15 13.07
C PHE A 89 3.90 4.99 12.01
N LYS A 90 3.73 6.30 12.23
CA LYS A 90 3.12 7.21 11.25
C LYS A 90 3.90 7.22 9.93
N ILE A 91 5.23 7.31 10.01
CA ILE A 91 6.10 7.30 8.82
C ILE A 91 5.99 5.96 8.09
N LYS A 92 6.15 4.83 8.79
CA LYS A 92 6.06 3.49 8.19
C LYS A 92 4.68 3.22 7.58
N PHE A 93 3.62 3.64 8.26
CA PHE A 93 2.25 3.57 7.78
C PHE A 93 2.03 4.37 6.50
N GLN A 94 2.59 5.57 6.39
CA GLN A 94 2.50 6.34 5.16
C GLN A 94 3.26 5.68 4.00
N LYS A 95 4.44 5.11 4.26
CA LYS A 95 5.15 4.31 3.25
C LYS A 95 4.32 3.14 2.75
N ILE A 96 3.71 2.38 3.66
CA ILE A 96 2.85 1.25 3.30
C ILE A 96 1.65 1.71 2.47
N ARG A 97 0.99 2.81 2.83
CA ARG A 97 -0.12 3.37 2.03
C ARG A 97 0.33 3.74 0.62
N ILE A 98 1.49 4.38 0.48
CA ILE A 98 2.10 4.69 -0.83
C ILE A 98 2.37 3.41 -1.62
N LEU A 99 3.00 2.41 -0.99
CA LEU A 99 3.32 1.13 -1.63
C LEU A 99 2.06 0.42 -2.11
N ILE A 100 1.03 0.30 -1.27
CA ILE A 100 -0.24 -0.35 -1.65
C ILE A 100 -0.85 0.33 -2.88
N PHE A 101 -0.85 1.66 -2.92
CA PHE A 101 -1.29 2.39 -4.10
C PHE A 101 -0.46 2.05 -5.34
N LEU A 102 0.86 2.02 -5.25
CA LEU A 102 1.76 1.65 -6.36
C LEU A 102 1.53 0.19 -6.82
N PHE A 103 1.35 -0.74 -5.88
CA PHE A 103 1.04 -2.14 -6.17
C PHE A 103 -0.30 -2.26 -6.91
N PHE A 104 -1.35 -1.57 -6.49
CA PHE A 104 -2.65 -1.62 -7.16
C PHE A 104 -2.60 -1.05 -8.59
N ASN A 105 -1.90 0.07 -8.79
CA ASN A 105 -1.68 0.61 -10.13
C ASN A 105 -0.87 -0.35 -11.01
N THR A 106 0.12 -1.03 -10.45
CA THR A 106 0.94 -2.00 -11.20
C THR A 106 0.15 -3.24 -11.58
N LEU A 107 -0.64 -3.80 -10.66
CA LEU A 107 -1.54 -4.91 -10.95
C LEU A 107 -2.53 -4.54 -12.05
N SER A 108 -3.08 -3.33 -11.99
CA SER A 108 -4.01 -2.83 -12.99
C SER A 108 -3.40 -2.82 -14.38
N LYS A 109 -2.12 -2.46 -14.51
CA LYS A 109 -1.41 -2.50 -15.79
C LYS A 109 -1.21 -3.94 -16.27
N ILE A 110 -0.76 -4.83 -15.39
CA ILE A 110 -0.52 -6.25 -15.72
C ILE A 110 -1.81 -6.93 -16.19
N LEU A 111 -2.91 -6.74 -15.47
CA LEU A 111 -4.17 -7.46 -15.76
C LEU A 111 -5.00 -6.84 -16.89
N LEU A 112 -4.72 -5.59 -17.29
CA LEU A 112 -5.39 -4.93 -18.42
C LEU A 112 -4.56 -4.96 -19.71
N ASP A 113 -3.37 -5.53 -19.69
CA ASP A 113 -2.58 -5.76 -20.89
C ASP A 113 -3.29 -6.74 -21.83
N VAL A 114 -3.06 -6.60 -23.14
CA VAL A 114 -3.60 -7.49 -24.18
C VAL A 114 -3.12 -8.91 -23.95
N THR A 115 -1.86 -9.06 -23.52
CA THR A 115 -1.25 -10.33 -23.16
C THR A 115 -0.72 -10.26 -21.75
N ILE A 116 -1.31 -11.03 -20.84
CA ILE A 116 -0.92 -11.00 -19.43
C ILE A 116 0.41 -11.71 -19.25
N ASP A 117 1.43 -10.91 -18.95
CA ASP A 117 2.75 -11.37 -18.54
C ASP A 117 2.65 -12.11 -17.19
N GLN A 118 2.76 -13.44 -17.25
CA GLN A 118 2.68 -14.30 -16.07
C GLN A 118 3.86 -14.10 -15.13
N ASP A 119 5.05 -13.78 -15.64
CA ASP A 119 6.22 -13.56 -14.80
C ASP A 119 6.09 -12.25 -14.04
N ALA A 120 5.60 -11.19 -14.71
CA ALA A 120 5.27 -9.94 -14.04
C ALA A 120 4.18 -10.14 -12.97
N LEU A 121 3.13 -10.90 -13.26
CA LEU A 121 2.07 -11.21 -12.29
C LEU A 121 2.59 -12.02 -11.10
N ASN A 122 3.40 -13.04 -11.33
CA ASN A 122 3.98 -13.87 -10.28
C ASN A 122 4.96 -13.06 -9.42
N ASN A 123 5.76 -12.19 -10.02
CA ASN A 123 6.63 -11.28 -9.29
C ASN A 123 5.82 -10.28 -8.45
N TRP A 124 4.74 -9.71 -9.02
CA TRP A 124 3.82 -8.85 -8.28
C TRP A 124 3.22 -9.57 -7.06
N ILE A 125 2.80 -10.82 -7.22
CA ILE A 125 2.25 -11.66 -6.14
C ILE A 125 3.28 -11.84 -5.02
N LYS A 126 4.52 -12.21 -5.38
CA LYS A 126 5.62 -12.41 -4.43
C LYS A 126 5.89 -11.15 -3.60
N GLU A 127 6.04 -10.01 -4.29
CA GLU A 127 6.34 -8.73 -3.68
C GLU A 127 5.19 -8.21 -2.80
N SER A 128 3.95 -8.34 -3.29
CA SER A 128 2.74 -7.95 -2.55
C SER A 128 2.52 -8.80 -1.30
N ASN A 129 2.81 -10.10 -1.37
CA ASN A 129 2.70 -11.00 -0.22
C ASN A 129 3.76 -10.68 0.85
N SER A 130 4.99 -10.34 0.43
CA SER A 130 6.03 -9.87 1.36
C SER A 130 5.60 -8.57 2.06
N LEU A 131 5.08 -7.59 1.30
CA LEU A 131 4.54 -6.35 1.87
C LEU A 131 3.39 -6.63 2.84
N LEU A 132 2.49 -7.54 2.50
CA LEU A 132 1.35 -7.91 3.32
C LEU A 132 1.79 -8.49 4.68
N MET A 133 2.77 -9.39 4.67
CA MET A 133 3.32 -10.01 5.89
C MET A 133 3.92 -8.95 6.81
N GLU A 134 4.76 -8.07 6.27
CA GLU A 134 5.37 -7.00 7.05
C GLU A 134 4.34 -5.98 7.55
N THR A 135 3.34 -5.67 6.74
CA THR A 135 2.24 -4.76 7.12
C THR A 135 1.45 -5.33 8.30
N SER A 136 1.12 -6.62 8.25
CA SER A 136 0.44 -7.32 9.34
C SER A 136 1.25 -7.25 10.63
N GLU A 137 2.54 -7.57 10.57
CA GLU A 137 3.43 -7.53 11.73
C GLU A 137 3.57 -6.12 12.31
N LEU A 138 3.71 -5.10 11.45
CA LEU A 138 3.81 -3.71 11.89
C LEU A 138 2.54 -3.26 12.65
N ILE A 139 1.36 -3.68 12.20
CA ILE A 139 0.09 -3.35 12.86
C ILE A 139 -0.04 -4.08 14.20
N LEU A 140 0.43 -5.32 14.30
CA LEU A 140 0.47 -6.04 15.58
C LEU A 140 1.38 -5.31 16.57
N ASN A 141 2.61 -4.99 16.16
CA ASN A 141 3.57 -4.24 16.97
C ASN A 141 2.99 -2.88 17.39
N PHE A 142 2.29 -2.18 16.50
CA PHE A 142 1.62 -0.92 16.82
C PHE A 142 0.56 -1.07 17.91
N ARG A 143 -0.30 -2.09 17.80
CA ARG A 143 -1.35 -2.36 18.77
C ARG A 143 -0.78 -2.76 20.13
N GLU A 144 0.31 -3.53 20.15
CA GLU A 144 1.04 -3.85 21.37
C GLU A 144 1.66 -2.62 22.03
N SER A 145 2.31 -1.75 21.24
CA SER A 145 2.84 -0.47 21.73
C SER A 145 1.75 0.45 22.29
N LEU A 146 0.56 0.48 21.68
CA LEU A 146 -0.59 1.22 22.22
C LEU A 146 -1.02 0.67 23.59
N ASN A 147 -1.16 -0.66 23.71
CA ASN A 147 -1.58 -1.30 24.97
C ASN A 147 -0.56 -1.09 26.10
N ASN A 148 0.73 -1.01 25.75
CA ASN A 148 1.82 -0.82 26.71
C ASN A 148 2.18 0.65 26.96
N ASN A 149 1.49 1.61 26.33
CA ASN A 149 1.83 3.03 26.33
C ASN A 149 3.28 3.34 25.88
N ASP A 150 3.86 2.48 25.03
CA ASP A 150 5.23 2.57 24.51
C ASP A 150 5.24 3.03 23.04
N LEU A 151 4.61 4.17 22.77
CA LEU A 151 4.68 4.81 21.46
C LEU A 151 6.00 5.58 21.34
N LYS A 152 7.02 4.90 20.81
CA LYS A 152 8.32 5.54 20.53
C LYS A 152 8.15 6.72 19.57
N ASN A 153 8.84 7.83 19.86
CA ASN A 153 8.97 8.97 18.95
C ASN A 153 10.33 8.91 18.25
N LEU A 154 10.52 9.68 17.17
CA LEU A 154 11.75 9.76 16.36
C LEU A 154 12.99 10.33 17.09
N ASN A 155 13.11 10.19 18.41
CA ASN A 155 14.20 10.78 19.20
C ASN A 155 15.45 9.87 19.30
N GLU A 156 15.41 8.70 18.65
CA GLU A 156 16.52 7.75 18.54
C GLU A 156 16.91 7.61 17.05
N ASP A 157 18.16 7.27 16.76
CA ASP A 157 18.82 7.24 15.43
C ASP A 157 17.89 7.22 14.19
N LEU A 158 17.69 8.39 13.56
CA LEU A 158 16.82 8.61 12.39
C LEU A 158 17.07 7.63 11.24
N ASN A 159 18.28 7.08 11.16
CA ASN A 159 18.71 6.13 10.13
C ASN A 159 18.02 4.77 10.18
N GLN A 160 17.38 4.41 11.30
CA GLN A 160 16.72 3.10 11.49
C GLN A 160 15.20 3.19 11.68
N ILE A 161 14.68 4.35 12.13
CA ILE A 161 13.32 4.42 12.66
C ILE A 161 12.24 4.45 11.56
N GLY A 162 12.56 4.92 10.35
CA GLY A 162 11.62 4.94 9.22
C GLY A 162 11.63 3.70 8.33
N LYS A 163 12.65 2.84 8.42
CA LYS A 163 12.87 1.78 7.41
C LYS A 163 11.88 0.62 7.53
N LEU A 164 11.39 0.20 6.38
CA LEU A 164 10.75 -1.11 6.22
C LEU A 164 11.84 -2.20 6.28
N LYS A 165 11.46 -3.44 6.60
CA LYS A 165 12.40 -4.59 6.64
C LYS A 165 12.96 -4.89 5.25
N LYS A 166 12.20 -4.58 4.20
CA LYS A 166 12.59 -4.67 2.81
C LYS A 166 12.34 -3.35 2.10
N ASP A 167 13.25 -2.97 1.21
CA ASP A 167 13.03 -1.86 0.26
C ASP A 167 12.09 -2.32 -0.87
N TYR A 168 10.79 -2.16 -0.64
CA TYR A 168 9.77 -2.41 -1.66
C TYR A 168 9.72 -1.33 -2.74
N PHE A 169 10.30 -0.15 -2.51
CA PHE A 169 10.32 0.93 -3.50
C PHE A 169 11.25 0.62 -4.66
N SER A 170 12.29 -0.19 -4.42
CA SER A 170 13.17 -0.74 -5.46
C SER A 170 12.41 -1.47 -6.58
N TYR A 171 11.31 -2.19 -6.25
CA TYR A 171 10.44 -2.85 -7.24
C TYR A 171 9.84 -1.84 -8.24
N PHE A 172 9.60 -0.60 -7.80
CA PHE A 172 9.09 0.49 -8.63
C PHE A 172 10.19 1.40 -9.19
N LYS A 173 11.47 1.02 -9.02
CA LYS A 173 12.65 1.85 -9.35
C LYS A 173 12.60 3.22 -8.64
N MET A 174 12.05 3.23 -7.44
CA MET A 174 12.01 4.39 -6.55
C MET A 174 13.02 4.20 -5.42
N ASP A 175 13.57 5.32 -4.97
CA ASP A 175 14.55 5.37 -3.89
C ASP A 175 13.80 5.64 -2.58
N GLU A 176 13.85 4.70 -1.63
CA GLU A 176 13.20 4.82 -0.32
C GLU A 176 13.66 6.10 0.40
N GLU A 177 14.92 6.51 0.28
CA GLU A 177 15.41 7.72 0.94
C GLU A 177 14.70 8.99 0.44
N LYS A 178 14.29 9.02 -0.83
CA LYS A 178 13.52 10.15 -1.37
C LYS A 178 12.09 10.18 -0.84
N ILE A 179 11.51 9.00 -0.60
CA ILE A 179 10.21 8.89 0.09
C ILE A 179 10.35 9.46 1.50
N ASP A 180 11.41 9.07 2.21
CA ASP A 180 11.68 9.46 3.59
C ASP A 180 11.83 10.96 3.70
N ARG A 181 12.72 11.56 2.91
CA ARG A 181 12.92 13.01 2.88
C ARG A 181 11.62 13.77 2.58
N SER A 182 10.79 13.25 1.68
CA SER A 182 9.51 13.87 1.34
C SER A 182 8.52 13.80 2.51
N LEU A 183 8.43 12.64 3.17
CA LEU A 183 7.58 12.48 4.36
C LEU A 183 8.07 13.34 5.53
N TYR A 184 9.37 13.35 5.79
CA TYR A 184 9.99 14.16 6.84
C TYR A 184 9.73 15.65 6.61
N SER A 185 9.89 16.12 5.37
CA SER A 185 9.57 17.51 5.00
C SER A 185 8.09 17.84 5.24
N ILE A 186 7.16 16.95 4.91
CA ILE A 186 5.72 17.15 5.13
C ILE A 186 5.39 17.28 6.63
N TYR A 187 6.08 16.51 7.46
CA TYR A 187 5.85 16.46 8.91
C TYR A 187 6.74 17.41 9.72
N GLY A 188 7.54 18.25 9.06
CA GLY A 188 8.45 19.18 9.74
C GLY A 188 9.52 18.49 10.58
N ILE A 189 9.95 17.29 10.19
CA ILE A 189 11.03 16.55 10.84
C ILE A 189 12.35 17.01 10.23
N GLU A 190 13.22 17.59 11.04
CA GLU A 190 14.58 17.96 10.65
C GLU A 190 15.48 16.70 10.64
N VAL A 191 16.26 16.53 9.57
CA VAL A 191 17.09 15.35 9.27
C VAL A 191 18.51 15.78 9.01
#